data_AF-A0A7W7YW42-F1
#
_entry.id   AF-A0A7W7YW42-F1
#
_cell.length_a   1.000
_cell.length_b   1.000
_cell.length_c   1.000
_cell.angle_alpha   90.00
_cell.angle_beta   90.00
_cell.angle_gamma   90.00
#
_symmetry.space_group_name_H-M   'P 1'
#
loop_
_entity.id
_entity.type
_entity.pdbx_description
1 polymer ?
#
loop_
_entity_poly.entity_id
_entity_poly.type
_entity_poly.pdbx_seq_one_letter_code
_entity_poly.pdbx_strand_id
1 'polypeptide(L)'
;MNAKNPSITVEPNDVQVATSLAVLAKVQAEAVKPDAVEATSGKEDENYMLESPHPALDLSFMRLKTRKEGGGIDYWTVASDGGYRTSDYAADCEMGRALAEEYLKYLGEHPTNGSRTLLGCIVLDMIAKRPAKGLVIGFMAAVNEYAMSVARIAKDIATVNSGTVANAARCRQVDDAGAPATEIDTLIRDFYANKDAWSAMADEDGDLVADGPEYEQSWASCKKLIRYQCRTEEDVRRKVMAILENGWLEETAEIGFGDEPFHFRDFLKTLIPGPAGLVDPVPDPLLEAIKAYRAGLIEFNRLAAEDDDDVRWSEYGAMTYEPWQEKLDNWTEPARTRESAIEALRAALGEDDGVYGTDAAECMVRAALGYLEGGKRVPGGRASTGQTVATASPTIPEMYEEWLAVRNHNVIGMAEEEADAVYQQYASLQARIIAAAPQMPRDVAIQFLVDTDDTDSDFSKEFERRVRLIAQENCPVQARPSMLVQLIATYAEAKWIWETQWCEDEDKAGDSVEWSAYEDAGDAILNYPCASMDEIRIKAAFVLSDESLTDTLMNCYRTVNGAEEYCLLPFLRSMLSGEVARP
;
A
#
# COMPACT_ATOMS: atom_id res chain seq x y z
N MET A 1 54.98 -45.19 -14.08
CA MET A 1 54.09 -46.22 -13.51
C MET A 1 53.61 -45.74 -12.15
N ASN A 2 52.30 -45.84 -11.93
CA ASN A 2 51.49 -45.54 -10.73
C ASN A 2 51.21 -44.09 -10.36
N ALA A 3 50.12 -43.56 -10.94
CA ALA A 3 49.31 -42.49 -10.37
C ALA A 3 48.33 -43.08 -9.32
N LYS A 4 48.17 -42.41 -8.19
CA LYS A 4 47.15 -42.69 -7.16
C LYS A 4 45.85 -41.99 -7.55
N ASN A 5 44.75 -42.74 -7.61
CA ASN A 5 43.38 -42.20 -7.58
C ASN A 5 42.95 -41.94 -6.13
N PRO A 6 42.23 -40.84 -5.81
CA PRO A 6 41.41 -40.75 -4.63
C PRO A 6 40.00 -41.30 -4.91
N SER A 7 39.53 -42.16 -4.01
CA SER A 7 38.19 -42.74 -3.99
C SER A 7 37.19 -41.68 -3.50
N ILE A 8 36.13 -41.41 -4.27
CA ILE A 8 34.99 -40.61 -3.82
C ILE A 8 34.02 -41.58 -3.12
N THR A 9 33.85 -41.42 -1.82
CA THR A 9 32.73 -41.99 -1.05
C THR A 9 31.54 -41.06 -1.16
N VAL A 10 30.45 -41.55 -1.76
CA VAL A 10 29.13 -40.90 -1.79
C VAL A 10 28.42 -41.24 -0.48
N GLU A 11 27.88 -40.24 0.21
CA GLU A 11 27.17 -40.42 1.48
C GLU A 11 25.74 -41.00 1.29
N PRO A 12 25.18 -41.69 2.30
CA PRO A 12 23.90 -42.40 2.18
C PRO A 12 22.65 -41.51 1.96
N ASN A 13 22.73 -40.21 2.23
CA ASN A 13 21.57 -39.30 2.20
C ASN A 13 21.10 -38.96 0.78
N ASP A 14 21.99 -38.95 -0.22
CA ASP A 14 21.63 -38.58 -1.59
C ASP A 14 20.77 -39.65 -2.29
N VAL A 15 20.87 -40.91 -1.85
CA VAL A 15 20.07 -42.03 -2.38
C VAL A 15 18.63 -41.98 -1.86
N GLN A 16 18.40 -41.45 -0.66
CA GLN A 16 17.07 -41.37 -0.05
C GLN A 16 16.21 -40.26 -0.68
N VAL A 17 16.82 -39.11 -1.00
CA VAL A 17 16.13 -37.99 -1.67
C VAL A 17 15.75 -38.34 -3.11
N ALA A 18 16.63 -39.03 -3.83
CA ALA A 18 16.36 -39.51 -5.19
C ALA A 18 15.21 -40.55 -5.23
N THR A 19 15.07 -41.36 -4.19
CA THR A 19 14.01 -42.37 -4.09
C THR A 19 12.64 -41.72 -3.85
N SER A 20 12.57 -40.67 -3.02
CA SER A 20 11.32 -39.94 -2.75
C SER A 20 10.82 -39.14 -3.96
N LEU A 21 11.72 -38.52 -4.73
CA LEU A 21 11.38 -37.80 -5.97
C LEU A 21 10.89 -38.75 -7.08
N ALA A 22 11.42 -39.97 -7.15
CA ALA A 22 10.98 -40.98 -8.11
C ALA A 22 9.58 -41.55 -7.80
N VAL A 23 9.16 -41.56 -6.53
CA VAL A 23 7.81 -41.96 -6.11
C VAL A 23 6.78 -40.89 -6.50
N LEU A 24 7.11 -39.61 -6.32
CA LEU A 24 6.26 -38.48 -6.73
C LEU A 24 6.03 -38.41 -8.24
N ALA A 25 7.07 -38.63 -9.05
CA ALA A 25 6.96 -38.66 -10.51
C ALA A 25 6.11 -39.83 -11.05
N LYS A 26 5.98 -40.92 -10.27
CA LYS A 26 5.21 -42.11 -10.66
C LYS A 26 3.71 -41.95 -10.38
N VAL A 27 3.36 -41.19 -9.33
CA VAL A 27 1.96 -40.89 -8.97
C VAL A 27 1.33 -39.91 -9.98
N GLN A 28 2.11 -39.03 -10.60
CA GLN A 28 1.63 -38.08 -11.61
C GLN A 28 1.38 -38.68 -13.01
N ALA A 29 1.84 -39.90 -13.28
CA ALA A 29 1.81 -40.48 -14.63
C ALA A 29 0.59 -41.39 -14.94
N GLU A 30 -0.28 -41.71 -13.97
CA GLU A 30 -1.39 -42.69 -14.12
C GLU A 30 -2.81 -42.06 -14.11
N ALA A 31 -3.00 -40.90 -14.75
CA ALA A 31 -4.34 -40.34 -14.99
C ALA A 31 -4.93 -40.85 -16.33
N VAL A 32 -5.88 -41.78 -16.24
CA VAL A 32 -6.61 -42.38 -17.38
C VAL A 32 -7.80 -41.48 -17.79
N LYS A 33 -8.01 -41.30 -19.10
CA LYS A 33 -9.13 -40.54 -19.72
C LYS A 33 -10.50 -41.19 -19.48
N PRO A 34 -11.60 -40.43 -19.32
CA PRO A 34 -12.94 -41.02 -19.22
C PRO A 34 -13.58 -41.23 -20.60
N ASP A 35 -14.22 -42.39 -20.75
CA ASP A 35 -15.11 -42.73 -21.88
C ASP A 35 -16.51 -42.12 -21.69
N ALA A 36 -17.10 -41.69 -22.80
CA ALA A 36 -18.43 -41.11 -22.91
C ALA A 36 -19.55 -42.15 -22.72
N VAL A 37 -20.65 -41.76 -22.05
CA VAL A 37 -21.91 -42.53 -22.05
C VAL A 37 -23.10 -41.59 -22.35
N GLU A 38 -23.97 -42.10 -23.22
CA GLU A 38 -25.09 -41.47 -23.91
C GLU A 38 -26.21 -40.90 -23.01
N ALA A 39 -26.81 -39.83 -23.51
CA ALA A 39 -28.00 -39.19 -22.97
C ALA A 39 -29.30 -39.90 -23.43
N THR A 40 -30.27 -40.01 -22.52
CA THR A 40 -31.68 -40.25 -22.86
C THR A 40 -32.59 -39.19 -22.25
N SER A 41 -33.49 -38.69 -23.11
CA SER A 41 -34.41 -37.57 -22.98
C SER A 41 -35.52 -37.70 -21.93
N GLY A 42 -35.95 -36.57 -21.35
CA GLY A 42 -37.27 -36.47 -20.70
C GLY A 42 -37.62 -35.14 -19.99
N LYS A 43 -38.17 -34.19 -20.76
CA LYS A 43 -39.17 -33.14 -20.41
C LYS A 43 -38.89 -32.10 -19.31
N GLU A 44 -38.43 -30.95 -19.79
CA GLU A 44 -38.86 -29.56 -19.53
C GLU A 44 -39.75 -29.28 -18.31
N ASP A 45 -39.14 -28.63 -17.31
CA ASP A 45 -39.70 -27.46 -16.60
C ASP A 45 -38.55 -26.47 -16.41
N GLU A 46 -38.81 -25.19 -16.68
CA GLU A 46 -37.87 -24.06 -16.75
C GLU A 46 -36.94 -23.99 -15.52
N ASN A 47 -35.66 -24.29 -15.69
CA ASN A 47 -34.67 -24.19 -14.63
C ASN A 47 -33.42 -23.47 -15.15
N TYR A 48 -33.06 -22.37 -14.49
CA TYR A 48 -31.83 -21.64 -14.72
C TYR A 48 -30.65 -22.60 -14.54
N MET A 49 -29.97 -22.93 -15.65
CA MET A 49 -28.73 -23.71 -15.67
C MET A 49 -27.61 -22.90 -15.02
N LEU A 50 -27.48 -23.00 -13.70
CA LEU A 50 -26.19 -22.85 -13.02
C LEU A 50 -25.33 -24.05 -13.46
N GLU A 51 -24.53 -23.87 -14.51
CA GLU A 51 -23.68 -24.90 -15.14
C GLU A 51 -22.47 -25.34 -14.30
N SER A 52 -22.54 -25.21 -12.97
CA SER A 52 -21.55 -25.82 -12.07
C SER A 52 -22.30 -26.59 -11.00
N PRO A 53 -22.13 -27.93 -10.91
CA PRO A 53 -22.68 -28.67 -9.79
C PRO A 53 -22.18 -28.04 -8.49
N HIS A 54 -23.10 -27.81 -7.57
CA HIS A 54 -22.80 -27.13 -6.32
C HIS A 54 -21.76 -27.96 -5.52
N PRO A 55 -20.69 -27.34 -4.96
CA PRO A 55 -19.58 -28.05 -4.26
C PRO A 55 -20.02 -29.09 -3.22
N ALA A 56 -21.16 -28.86 -2.58
CA ALA A 56 -21.80 -29.81 -1.66
C ALA A 56 -22.23 -31.16 -2.28
N LEU A 57 -22.06 -31.37 -3.58
CA LEU A 57 -22.32 -32.63 -4.28
C LEU A 57 -21.05 -33.45 -4.55
N ASP A 58 -19.87 -32.88 -4.30
CA ASP A 58 -18.58 -33.49 -4.65
C ASP A 58 -18.05 -34.44 -3.57
N LEU A 59 -18.56 -34.33 -2.34
CA LEU A 59 -18.22 -35.21 -1.22
C LEU A 59 -19.37 -36.17 -0.91
N SER A 60 -19.08 -37.47 -0.88
CA SER A 60 -20.04 -38.57 -0.73
C SER A 60 -20.89 -38.50 0.55
N PHE A 61 -20.41 -37.77 1.55
CA PHE A 61 -21.05 -37.57 2.85
C PHE A 61 -21.73 -36.20 3.00
N MET A 62 -21.87 -35.43 1.91
CA MET A 62 -22.56 -34.14 1.89
C MET A 62 -23.76 -34.15 0.94
N ARG A 63 -24.73 -33.26 1.17
CA ARG A 63 -25.81 -32.99 0.21
C ARG A 63 -26.42 -31.61 0.40
N LEU A 64 -27.14 -31.14 -0.61
CA LEU A 64 -28.03 -30.00 -0.46
C LEU A 64 -29.28 -30.37 0.36
N LYS A 65 -29.63 -29.53 1.33
CA LYS A 65 -30.91 -29.61 2.05
C LYS A 65 -32.01 -29.12 1.13
N THR A 66 -33.12 -29.86 1.10
CA THR A 66 -34.31 -29.42 0.38
C THR A 66 -34.90 -28.16 1.03
N ARG A 67 -35.69 -27.39 0.27
CA ARG A 67 -36.40 -26.21 0.82
C ARG A 67 -37.30 -26.56 2.02
N LYS A 68 -37.78 -27.80 2.10
CA LYS A 68 -38.58 -28.31 3.24
C LYS A 68 -37.73 -28.56 4.50
N GLU A 69 -36.42 -28.76 4.34
CA GLU A 69 -35.45 -28.97 5.42
C GLU A 69 -34.79 -27.66 5.88
N GLY A 70 -35.30 -26.51 5.44
CA GLY A 70 -34.75 -25.18 5.75
C GLY A 70 -33.75 -24.64 4.74
N GLY A 71 -33.45 -25.38 3.66
CA GLY A 71 -32.42 -25.02 2.69
C GLY A 71 -31.00 -25.11 3.26
N GLY A 72 -30.00 -24.77 2.45
CA GLY A 72 -28.59 -24.85 2.81
C GLY A 72 -27.96 -26.22 2.54
N ILE A 73 -26.87 -26.51 3.26
CA ILE A 73 -26.05 -27.71 3.06
C ILE A 73 -26.16 -28.61 4.30
N ASP A 74 -26.24 -29.91 4.05
CA ASP A 74 -26.03 -30.96 5.02
C ASP A 74 -24.60 -31.47 4.85
N TYR A 75 -23.73 -31.14 5.81
CA TYR A 75 -22.30 -31.43 5.75
C TYR A 75 -21.94 -32.83 6.25
N TRP A 76 -22.93 -33.61 6.74
CA TRP A 76 -22.68 -34.96 7.23
C TRP A 76 -23.90 -35.89 7.10
N THR A 77 -23.99 -36.67 6.03
CA THR A 77 -25.14 -37.57 5.76
C THR A 77 -24.95 -39.00 6.24
N VAL A 78 -23.76 -39.36 6.73
CA VAL A 78 -23.42 -40.74 7.10
C VAL A 78 -24.14 -41.13 8.38
N ALA A 79 -25.10 -42.05 8.25
CA ALA A 79 -25.80 -42.66 9.37
C ALA A 79 -24.87 -43.67 10.08
N SER A 80 -25.09 -43.84 11.39
CA SER A 80 -24.54 -44.99 12.11
C SER A 80 -25.56 -46.12 12.03
N ASP A 81 -25.20 -47.22 11.37
CA ASP A 81 -26.10 -48.37 11.15
C ASP A 81 -26.38 -49.19 12.42
N GLY A 82 -26.03 -48.68 13.59
CA GLY A 82 -26.35 -49.30 14.86
C GLY A 82 -26.13 -48.33 16.00
N GLY A 83 -27.11 -48.26 16.91
CA GLY A 83 -26.88 -47.66 18.22
C GLY A 83 -25.66 -48.30 18.89
N TYR A 84 -25.06 -47.55 19.82
CA TYR A 84 -23.80 -47.72 20.59
C TYR A 84 -23.28 -49.14 20.94
N ARG A 85 -24.03 -50.22 20.70
CA ARG A 85 -23.72 -51.61 21.05
C ARG A 85 -23.54 -52.57 19.86
N THR A 86 -23.80 -52.17 18.61
CA THR A 86 -23.69 -53.08 17.46
C THR A 86 -22.81 -52.61 16.31
N SER A 87 -22.22 -51.41 16.37
CA SER A 87 -21.28 -50.97 15.33
C SER A 87 -19.88 -51.56 15.58
N ASP A 88 -19.28 -52.11 14.52
CA ASP A 88 -17.89 -52.53 14.54
C ASP A 88 -17.01 -51.28 14.55
N TYR A 89 -16.51 -50.93 15.72
CA TYR A 89 -15.70 -49.74 15.93
C TYR A 89 -14.50 -49.66 14.97
N ALA A 90 -13.90 -50.80 14.60
CA ALA A 90 -12.79 -50.82 13.65
C ALA A 90 -13.27 -50.44 12.24
N ALA A 91 -14.38 -51.04 11.79
CA ALA A 91 -15.01 -50.69 10.52
C ALA A 91 -15.47 -49.22 10.47
N ASP A 92 -16.02 -48.70 11.57
CA ASP A 92 -16.37 -47.28 11.70
C ASP A 92 -15.13 -46.38 11.59
N CYS A 93 -13.99 -46.77 12.20
CA CYS A 93 -12.74 -46.02 12.07
C CYS A 93 -12.19 -46.04 10.64
N GLU A 94 -12.27 -47.18 9.96
CA GLU A 94 -11.84 -47.32 8.56
C GLU A 94 -12.71 -46.49 7.63
N MET A 95 -14.03 -46.52 7.81
CA MET A 95 -14.96 -45.69 7.05
C MET A 95 -14.71 -44.20 7.30
N GLY A 96 -14.52 -43.80 8.56
CA GLY A 96 -14.18 -42.41 8.91
C GLY A 96 -12.90 -41.94 8.21
N ARG A 97 -11.87 -42.79 8.17
CA ARG A 97 -10.61 -42.50 7.46
C ARG A 97 -10.82 -42.35 5.96
N ALA A 98 -11.58 -43.24 5.31
CA ALA A 98 -11.86 -43.15 3.89
C ALA A 98 -12.57 -41.84 3.49
N LEU A 99 -13.53 -41.38 4.31
CA LEU A 99 -14.22 -40.11 4.09
C LEU A 99 -13.29 -38.90 4.28
N ALA A 100 -12.35 -38.97 5.22
CA ALA A 100 -11.34 -37.94 5.39
C ALA A 100 -10.33 -37.91 4.23
N GLU A 101 -9.97 -39.05 3.66
CA GLU A 101 -9.12 -39.11 2.46
C GLU A 101 -9.82 -38.48 1.25
N GLU A 102 -11.12 -38.73 1.07
CA GLU A 102 -11.95 -38.06 0.07
C GLU A 102 -11.97 -36.54 0.27
N TYR A 103 -12.19 -36.09 1.51
CA TYR A 103 -12.14 -34.67 1.89
C TYR A 103 -10.78 -34.02 1.60
N LEU A 104 -9.68 -34.66 2.01
CA LEU A 104 -8.33 -34.13 1.80
C LEU A 104 -7.96 -34.08 0.32
N LYS A 105 -8.39 -35.08 -0.47
CA LYS A 105 -8.23 -35.06 -1.92
C LYS A 105 -8.98 -33.89 -2.55
N TYR A 106 -10.24 -33.68 -2.15
CA TYR A 106 -11.05 -32.55 -2.62
C TYR A 106 -10.38 -31.20 -2.30
N LEU A 107 -9.82 -31.03 -1.09
CA LEU A 107 -9.08 -29.80 -0.74
C LEU A 107 -7.87 -29.56 -1.66
N GLY A 108 -7.16 -30.63 -2.04
CA GLY A 108 -6.02 -30.53 -2.94
C GLY A 108 -6.41 -30.15 -4.37
N GLU A 109 -7.59 -30.60 -4.83
CA GLU A 109 -8.13 -30.28 -6.16
C GLU A 109 -8.79 -28.89 -6.21
N HIS A 110 -9.28 -28.38 -5.06
CA HIS A 110 -10.06 -27.14 -4.96
C HIS A 110 -9.61 -26.22 -3.80
N PRO A 111 -8.42 -25.58 -3.89
CA PRO A 111 -7.88 -24.71 -2.83
C PRO A 111 -8.55 -23.32 -2.82
N THR A 112 -9.82 -23.26 -2.40
CA THR A 112 -10.61 -22.01 -2.31
C THR A 112 -10.89 -21.60 -0.86
N ASN A 113 -11.22 -20.31 -0.62
CA ASN A 113 -11.62 -19.82 0.69
C ASN A 113 -12.83 -20.58 1.28
N GLY A 114 -13.78 -21.00 0.42
CA GLY A 114 -14.91 -21.83 0.83
C GLY A 114 -14.49 -23.24 1.30
N SER A 115 -13.44 -23.80 0.70
CA SER A 115 -12.88 -25.09 1.12
C SER A 115 -12.15 -25.00 2.47
N ARG A 116 -11.59 -23.84 2.85
CA ARG A 116 -10.91 -23.63 4.14
C ARG A 116 -11.85 -23.73 5.34
N THR A 117 -13.08 -23.24 5.22
CA THR A 117 -14.07 -23.27 6.31
C THR A 117 -14.84 -24.58 6.40
N LEU A 118 -14.72 -25.44 5.38
CA LEU A 118 -15.50 -26.66 5.22
C LEU A 118 -15.32 -27.66 6.36
N LEU A 119 -14.09 -27.83 6.89
CA LEU A 119 -13.85 -28.71 8.04
C LEU A 119 -14.70 -28.32 9.26
N GLY A 120 -14.79 -27.02 9.53
CA GLY A 120 -15.60 -26.50 10.65
C GLY A 120 -17.07 -26.86 10.49
N CYS A 121 -17.62 -26.68 9.29
CA CYS A 121 -19.00 -27.05 8.98
C CYS A 121 -19.26 -28.55 9.14
N ILE A 122 -18.34 -29.40 8.65
CA ILE A 122 -18.42 -30.86 8.79
C ILE A 122 -18.43 -31.27 10.26
N VAL A 123 -17.48 -30.76 11.06
CA VAL A 123 -17.36 -31.10 12.49
C VAL A 123 -18.59 -30.64 13.28
N LEU A 124 -19.13 -29.46 12.98
CA LEU A 124 -20.37 -28.98 13.62
C LEU A 124 -21.56 -29.90 13.33
N ASP A 125 -21.73 -30.35 12.08
CA ASP A 125 -22.79 -31.29 11.72
C ASP A 125 -22.58 -32.68 12.34
N MET A 126 -21.32 -33.15 12.44
CA MET A 126 -20.98 -34.38 13.18
C MET A 126 -21.38 -34.26 14.66
N ILE A 127 -21.10 -33.13 15.33
CA ILE A 127 -21.50 -32.90 16.72
C ILE A 127 -23.03 -32.93 16.86
N ALA A 128 -23.73 -32.25 15.96
CA ALA A 128 -25.19 -32.18 15.96
C ALA A 128 -25.83 -33.56 15.76
N LYS A 129 -25.29 -34.37 14.85
CA LYS A 129 -25.85 -35.67 14.46
C LYS A 129 -25.37 -36.84 15.30
N ARG A 130 -24.28 -36.67 16.04
CA ARG A 130 -23.70 -37.67 16.95
C ARG A 130 -23.48 -39.03 16.24
N PRO A 131 -22.69 -39.10 15.15
CA PRO A 131 -22.39 -40.35 14.48
C PRO A 131 -21.61 -41.30 15.41
N ALA A 132 -21.40 -42.53 14.96
CA ALA A 132 -20.63 -43.51 15.72
C ALA A 132 -19.24 -42.97 16.05
N LYS A 133 -18.76 -43.21 17.27
CA LYS A 133 -17.47 -42.69 17.77
C LYS A 133 -16.30 -43.08 16.87
N GLY A 134 -16.35 -44.28 16.28
CA GLY A 134 -15.32 -44.74 15.34
C GLY A 134 -15.22 -43.87 14.09
N LEU A 135 -16.35 -43.42 13.52
CA LEU A 135 -16.37 -42.52 12.35
C LEU A 135 -15.67 -41.20 12.67
N VAL A 136 -16.00 -40.59 13.82
CA VAL A 136 -15.39 -39.32 14.26
C VAL A 136 -13.89 -39.49 14.46
N ILE A 137 -13.47 -40.55 15.15
CA ILE A 137 -12.06 -40.80 15.44
C ILE A 137 -11.28 -41.11 14.17
N GLY A 138 -11.82 -41.96 13.30
CA GLY A 138 -11.19 -42.29 12.01
C GLY A 138 -11.00 -41.08 11.12
N PHE A 139 -12.03 -40.25 11.01
CA PHE A 139 -11.99 -39.03 10.20
C PHE A 139 -10.95 -38.03 10.74
N MET A 140 -11.02 -37.70 12.04
CA MET A 140 -10.10 -36.73 12.65
C MET A 140 -8.65 -37.24 12.71
N ALA A 141 -8.43 -38.55 12.87
CA ALA A 141 -7.10 -39.13 12.85
C ALA A 141 -6.42 -38.94 11.49
N ALA A 142 -7.12 -39.19 10.39
CA ALA A 142 -6.58 -39.01 9.04
C ALA A 142 -6.28 -37.54 8.71
N VAL A 143 -7.16 -36.62 9.10
CA VAL A 143 -6.92 -35.16 8.96
C VAL A 143 -5.67 -34.75 9.77
N ASN A 144 -5.51 -35.26 10.99
CA ASN A 144 -4.35 -34.97 11.82
C ASN A 144 -3.05 -35.56 11.25
N GLU A 145 -3.08 -36.78 10.70
CA GLU A 145 -1.94 -37.40 10.02
C GLU A 145 -1.48 -36.57 8.81
N TYR A 146 -2.42 -36.02 8.03
CA TYR A 146 -2.12 -35.11 6.94
C TYR A 146 -1.49 -33.79 7.46
N ALA A 147 -2.08 -33.17 8.48
CA ALA A 147 -1.56 -31.95 9.08
C ALA A 147 -0.12 -32.13 9.60
N MET A 148 0.17 -33.25 10.27
CA MET A 148 1.53 -33.59 10.71
C MET A 148 2.50 -33.75 9.53
N SER A 149 2.05 -34.36 8.44
CA SER A 149 2.88 -34.56 7.24
C SER A 149 3.22 -33.23 6.57
N VAL A 150 2.24 -32.33 6.43
CA VAL A 150 2.45 -30.98 5.90
C VAL A 150 3.36 -30.16 6.81
N ALA A 151 3.16 -30.21 8.13
CA ALA A 151 4.03 -29.53 9.10
C ALA A 151 5.48 -30.00 9.02
N ARG A 152 5.70 -31.31 8.80
CA ARG A 152 7.04 -31.86 8.60
C ARG A 152 7.67 -31.36 7.30
N ILE A 153 6.94 -31.36 6.20
CA ILE A 153 7.42 -30.83 4.92
C ILE A 153 7.76 -29.34 5.05
N ALA A 154 6.91 -28.55 5.69
CA ALA A 154 7.14 -27.13 5.95
C ALA A 154 8.42 -26.91 6.77
N LYS A 155 8.64 -27.72 7.82
CA LYS A 155 9.89 -27.70 8.60
C LYS A 155 11.11 -28.05 7.77
N ASP A 156 11.02 -29.07 6.92
CA ASP A 156 12.14 -29.51 6.07
C ASP A 156 12.47 -28.44 5.01
N ILE A 157 11.46 -27.81 4.40
CA ILE A 157 11.62 -26.66 3.49
C ILE A 157 12.28 -25.47 4.22
N ALA A 158 11.79 -25.13 5.42
CA ALA A 158 12.39 -24.07 6.23
C ALA A 158 13.86 -24.36 6.54
N THR A 159 14.20 -25.61 6.87
CA THR A 159 15.58 -26.04 7.16
C THR A 159 16.48 -25.95 5.93
N VAL A 160 15.99 -26.34 4.75
CA VAL A 160 16.72 -26.21 3.47
C VAL A 160 16.94 -24.75 3.11
N ASN A 161 15.93 -23.89 3.32
CA ASN A 161 16.05 -22.46 3.09
C ASN A 161 17.08 -21.82 4.05
N SER A 162 17.06 -22.16 5.33
CA SER A 162 18.07 -21.70 6.29
C SER A 162 19.50 -22.17 5.94
N GLY A 163 19.67 -23.40 5.44
CA GLY A 163 20.96 -23.91 4.97
C GLY A 163 21.46 -23.22 3.70
N THR A 164 20.55 -22.83 2.82
CA THR A 164 20.85 -22.12 1.57
C THR A 164 21.24 -20.66 1.85
N VAL A 165 20.56 -20.01 2.79
CA VAL A 165 20.92 -18.67 3.30
C VAL A 165 22.28 -18.70 4.02
N ALA A 166 22.57 -19.73 4.82
CA ALA A 166 23.87 -19.91 5.46
C ALA A 166 25.02 -20.12 4.43
N ASN A 167 24.77 -20.84 3.33
CA ASN A 167 25.74 -21.01 2.24
C ASN A 167 25.91 -19.74 1.38
N ALA A 168 24.84 -18.95 1.19
CA ALA A 168 24.91 -17.65 0.52
C ALA A 168 25.67 -16.60 1.36
N ALA A 169 25.50 -16.62 2.69
CA ALA A 169 26.30 -15.83 3.63
C ALA A 169 27.77 -16.25 3.63
N ARG A 170 28.06 -17.55 3.50
CA ARG A 170 29.43 -18.09 3.46
C ARG A 170 30.16 -17.80 2.14
N CYS A 171 29.44 -17.69 1.01
CA CYS A 171 30.03 -17.23 -0.25
C CYS A 171 30.26 -15.70 -0.28
N ARG A 172 29.43 -14.90 0.40
CA ARG A 172 29.61 -13.44 0.52
C ARG A 172 30.69 -12.98 1.49
N GLN A 173 31.04 -13.79 2.49
CA GLN A 173 32.15 -13.52 3.40
C GLN A 173 33.52 -13.42 2.71
N VAL A 174 33.66 -13.90 1.48
CA VAL A 174 34.93 -13.86 0.73
C VAL A 174 35.10 -12.53 -0.04
N ASP A 175 34.02 -11.80 -0.32
CA ASP A 175 34.07 -10.57 -1.13
C ASP A 175 34.02 -9.27 -0.30
N ASP A 176 33.67 -9.32 0.99
CA ASP A 176 33.37 -8.13 1.81
C ASP A 176 34.44 -7.79 2.87
N ALA A 177 35.63 -8.42 2.82
CA ALA A 177 36.68 -8.27 3.82
C ALA A 177 37.39 -6.88 3.82
N GLY A 178 36.80 -5.84 3.23
CA GLY A 178 37.41 -4.52 3.08
C GLY A 178 36.50 -3.30 3.18
N ALA A 179 35.16 -3.48 3.26
CA ALA A 179 34.26 -2.34 3.47
C ALA A 179 34.16 -2.00 4.97
N PRO A 180 34.30 -0.73 5.37
CA PRO A 180 34.08 -0.34 6.76
C PRO A 180 32.62 -0.61 7.15
N ALA A 181 32.41 -1.26 8.30
CA ALA A 181 31.07 -1.50 8.84
C ALA A 181 30.29 -0.19 8.91
N THR A 182 29.10 -0.19 8.34
CA THR A 182 28.24 0.99 8.31
C THR A 182 27.61 1.22 9.70
N GLU A 183 27.02 2.40 9.89
CA GLU A 183 26.30 2.71 11.13
C GLU A 183 25.14 1.73 11.35
N ILE A 184 24.40 1.40 10.28
CA ILE A 184 23.32 0.42 10.34
C ILE A 184 23.80 -1.00 10.67
N ASP A 185 24.96 -1.43 10.17
CA ASP A 185 25.52 -2.73 10.54
C ASP A 185 25.84 -2.82 12.03
N THR A 186 26.20 -1.70 12.65
CA THR A 186 26.43 -1.62 14.10
C THR A 186 25.11 -1.69 14.85
N LEU A 187 24.09 -0.96 14.43
CA LEU A 187 22.75 -1.00 15.05
C LEU A 187 22.11 -2.39 14.96
N ILE A 188 22.22 -3.06 13.80
CA ILE A 188 21.72 -4.42 13.61
C ILE A 188 22.47 -5.39 14.55
N ARG A 189 23.80 -5.31 14.60
CA ARG A 189 24.61 -6.15 15.50
C ARG A 189 24.24 -5.94 16.97
N ASP A 190 24.11 -4.69 17.39
CA ASP A 190 23.77 -4.34 18.77
C ASP A 190 22.36 -4.84 19.12
N PHE A 191 21.38 -4.70 18.22
CA PHE A 191 20.04 -5.24 18.40
C PHE A 191 20.07 -6.75 18.62
N TYR A 192 20.68 -7.53 17.73
CA TYR A 192 20.72 -8.98 17.88
C TYR A 192 21.47 -9.41 19.15
N ALA A 193 22.59 -8.75 19.47
CA ALA A 193 23.34 -9.05 20.70
C ALA A 193 22.50 -8.81 21.97
N ASN A 194 21.78 -7.70 22.05
CA ASN A 194 20.92 -7.40 23.20
C ASN A 194 19.67 -8.29 23.23
N LYS A 195 19.10 -8.61 22.07
CA LYS A 195 17.97 -9.55 21.96
C LYS A 195 18.36 -10.94 22.41
N ASP A 196 19.54 -11.42 22.04
CA ASP A 196 20.04 -12.74 22.45
C ASP A 196 20.32 -12.75 23.96
N ALA A 197 20.87 -11.66 24.51
CA ALA A 197 21.05 -11.52 25.95
C ALA A 197 19.73 -11.55 26.72
N TRP A 198 18.70 -10.84 26.23
CA TRP A 198 17.35 -10.91 26.80
C TRP A 198 16.71 -12.29 26.60
N SER A 199 16.88 -12.91 25.44
CA SER A 199 16.34 -14.25 25.14
C SER A 199 16.94 -15.33 26.05
N ALA A 200 18.19 -15.15 26.50
CA ALA A 200 18.85 -16.01 27.46
C ALA A 200 18.27 -15.91 28.89
N MET A 201 17.43 -14.90 29.16
CA MET A 201 16.72 -14.71 30.43
C MET A 201 15.34 -15.36 30.45
N ALA A 202 14.95 -16.08 29.37
CA ALA A 202 13.72 -16.87 29.35
C ALA A 202 13.70 -17.85 30.54
N ASP A 203 12.53 -18.00 31.16
CA ASP A 203 12.36 -18.96 32.24
C ASP A 203 12.31 -20.41 31.73
N GLU A 204 12.03 -21.37 32.63
CA GLU A 204 11.99 -22.79 32.28
C GLU A 204 10.89 -23.13 31.25
N ASP A 205 9.84 -22.32 31.16
CA ASP A 205 8.75 -22.47 30.20
C ASP A 205 9.06 -21.78 28.86
N GLY A 206 10.16 -21.01 28.80
CA GLY A 206 10.58 -20.25 27.63
C GLY A 206 9.94 -18.86 27.55
N ASP A 207 9.26 -18.42 28.62
CA ASP A 207 8.60 -17.13 28.67
C ASP A 207 9.62 -16.03 28.94
N LEU A 208 9.56 -14.97 28.14
CA LEU A 208 10.41 -13.80 28.30
C LEU A 208 9.76 -12.81 29.25
N VAL A 209 10.53 -12.37 30.25
CA VAL A 209 10.09 -11.30 31.13
C VAL A 209 10.21 -9.97 30.40
N ALA A 210 9.10 -9.25 30.26
CA ALA A 210 9.03 -7.93 29.64
C ALA A 210 9.44 -6.79 30.61
N ASP A 211 10.38 -7.07 31.51
CA ASP A 211 10.97 -6.11 32.43
C ASP A 211 12.46 -6.45 32.69
N GLY A 212 13.15 -5.50 33.33
CA GLY A 212 14.56 -5.67 33.70
C GLY A 212 15.57 -5.09 32.69
N PRO A 213 16.86 -4.99 33.09
CA PRO A 213 17.86 -4.25 32.33
C PRO A 213 18.16 -4.86 30.96
N GLU A 214 18.08 -6.18 30.79
CA GLU A 214 18.31 -6.85 29.52
C GLU A 214 17.17 -6.56 28.53
N TYR A 215 15.90 -6.61 28.99
CA TYR A 215 14.75 -6.20 28.18
C TYR A 215 14.87 -4.73 27.76
N GLU A 216 15.12 -3.84 28.71
CA GLU A 216 15.26 -2.39 28.45
C GLU A 216 16.40 -2.10 27.45
N GLN A 217 17.51 -2.82 27.55
CA GLN A 217 18.63 -2.66 26.62
C GLN A 217 18.28 -3.18 25.22
N SER A 218 17.61 -4.33 25.14
CA SER A 218 17.09 -4.92 23.90
C SER A 218 16.09 -3.96 23.23
N TRP A 219 15.15 -3.44 24.00
CA TRP A 219 14.15 -2.47 23.57
C TRP A 219 14.79 -1.17 23.09
N ALA A 220 15.76 -0.63 23.83
CA ALA A 220 16.49 0.57 23.42
C ALA A 220 17.25 0.38 22.10
N SER A 221 17.84 -0.81 21.85
CA SER A 221 18.46 -1.10 20.55
C SER A 221 17.44 -1.28 19.43
N CYS A 222 16.28 -1.88 19.72
CA CYS A 222 15.16 -1.98 18.78
C CYS A 222 14.71 -0.58 18.33
N LYS A 223 14.42 0.33 19.29
CA LYS A 223 14.05 1.72 19.02
C LYS A 223 15.09 2.43 18.13
N LYS A 224 16.38 2.25 18.43
CA LYS A 224 17.47 2.87 17.65
C LYS A 224 17.50 2.36 16.20
N LEU A 225 17.34 1.06 16.00
CA LEU A 225 17.32 0.46 14.66
C LEU A 225 16.09 0.94 13.87
N ILE A 226 14.90 0.91 14.48
CA ILE A 226 13.65 1.37 13.86
C ILE A 226 13.68 2.88 13.55
N ARG A 227 14.30 3.70 14.39
CA ARG A 227 14.47 5.15 14.16
C ARG A 227 15.59 5.51 13.19
N TYR A 228 16.45 4.57 12.83
CA TYR A 228 17.58 4.85 11.97
C TYR A 228 17.12 5.35 10.60
N GLN A 229 17.44 6.60 10.28
CA GLN A 229 17.21 7.18 8.96
C GLN A 229 18.21 6.59 7.97
N CYS A 230 17.71 5.78 7.03
CA CYS A 230 18.54 5.22 5.97
C CYS A 230 19.19 6.36 5.18
N ARG A 231 20.42 6.16 4.70
CA ARG A 231 21.15 7.14 3.88
C ARG A 231 21.44 6.60 2.48
N THR A 232 21.51 5.28 2.35
CA THR A 232 21.84 4.58 1.12
C THR A 232 20.84 3.46 0.80
N GLU A 233 20.91 2.93 -0.42
CA GLU A 233 20.15 1.73 -0.81
C GLU A 233 20.53 0.50 0.00
N GLU A 234 21.82 0.38 0.31
CA GLU A 234 22.30 -0.68 1.17
C GLU A 234 21.73 -0.56 2.59
N ASP A 235 21.56 0.66 3.13
CA ASP A 235 20.94 0.85 4.43
C ASP A 235 19.48 0.37 4.43
N VAL A 236 18.70 0.77 3.43
CA VAL A 236 17.30 0.33 3.29
C VAL A 236 17.25 -1.20 3.23
N ARG A 237 18.09 -1.80 2.38
CA ARG A 237 18.16 -3.25 2.21
C ARG A 237 18.51 -3.95 3.53
N ARG A 238 19.52 -3.47 4.25
CA ARG A 238 19.96 -4.03 5.54
C ARG A 238 18.86 -3.92 6.61
N LYS A 239 18.21 -2.77 6.70
CA LYS A 239 17.14 -2.53 7.67
C LYS A 239 15.92 -3.42 7.40
N VAL A 240 15.49 -3.45 6.14
CA VAL A 240 14.34 -4.25 5.69
C VAL A 240 14.61 -5.74 5.93
N MET A 241 15.79 -6.26 5.59
CA MET A 241 16.12 -7.67 5.89
C MET A 241 16.08 -7.97 7.38
N ALA A 242 16.64 -7.09 8.23
CA ALA A 242 16.61 -7.29 9.68
C ALA A 242 15.17 -7.35 10.23
N ILE A 243 14.26 -6.52 9.69
CA ILE A 243 12.83 -6.52 10.05
C ILE A 243 12.17 -7.82 9.59
N LEU A 244 12.35 -8.21 8.32
CA LEU A 244 11.76 -9.43 7.76
C LEU A 244 12.25 -10.73 8.45
N GLU A 245 13.47 -10.72 8.99
CA GLU A 245 14.03 -11.86 9.72
C GLU A 245 13.61 -11.89 11.20
N ASN A 246 12.92 -10.86 11.70
CA ASN A 246 12.63 -10.70 13.11
C ASN A 246 11.23 -10.12 13.37
N GLY A 247 10.30 -11.00 13.74
CA GLY A 247 8.89 -10.62 14.01
C GLY A 247 8.72 -9.54 15.09
N TRP A 248 9.67 -9.36 16.02
CA TRP A 248 9.59 -8.29 17.02
C TRP A 248 9.91 -6.91 16.42
N LEU A 249 10.84 -6.84 15.48
CA LEU A 249 11.09 -5.60 14.72
C LEU A 249 9.91 -5.27 13.80
N GLU A 250 9.28 -6.28 13.21
CA GLU A 250 8.07 -6.13 12.39
C GLU A 250 6.92 -5.54 13.21
N GLU A 251 6.56 -6.17 14.34
CA GLU A 251 5.51 -5.71 15.24
C GLU A 251 5.80 -4.28 15.75
N THR A 252 7.07 -3.99 16.08
CA THR A 252 7.46 -2.65 16.53
C THR A 252 7.37 -1.60 15.41
N ALA A 253 7.67 -1.98 14.17
CA ALA A 253 7.55 -1.08 13.02
C ALA A 253 6.08 -0.75 12.72
N GLU A 254 5.18 -1.72 12.91
CA GLU A 254 3.74 -1.61 12.69
C GLU A 254 3.04 -0.79 13.80
N ILE A 255 3.20 -1.21 15.05
CA ILE A 255 2.45 -0.67 16.20
C ILE A 255 3.10 0.62 16.72
N GLY A 256 4.40 0.81 16.48
CA GLY A 256 5.17 1.93 17.02
C GLY A 256 5.65 1.68 18.45
N PHE A 257 5.92 2.76 19.20
CA PHE A 257 6.36 2.67 20.59
C PHE A 257 5.19 3.02 21.52
N GLY A 258 4.74 2.08 22.35
CA GLY A 258 3.61 2.33 23.26
C GLY A 258 3.83 3.45 24.27
N ASP A 259 5.08 3.89 24.47
CA ASP A 259 5.49 4.93 25.41
C ASP A 259 5.85 6.27 24.77
N GLU A 260 5.90 6.38 23.44
CA GLU A 260 6.36 7.58 22.72
C GLU A 260 5.59 7.77 21.39
N PRO A 261 5.34 9.02 20.95
CA PRO A 261 4.69 9.27 19.66
C PRO A 261 5.64 8.92 18.51
N PHE A 262 5.58 7.67 18.07
CA PHE A 262 6.26 7.16 16.88
C PHE A 262 5.30 6.21 16.18
N HIS A 263 4.76 6.64 15.05
CA HIS A 263 3.75 5.91 14.33
C HIS A 263 4.36 5.15 13.14
N PHE A 264 3.60 4.21 12.56
CA PHE A 264 3.97 3.49 11.34
C PHE A 264 4.47 4.43 10.22
N ARG A 265 3.82 5.59 10.04
CA ARG A 265 4.26 6.63 9.09
C ARG A 265 5.67 7.14 9.37
N ASP A 266 6.09 7.25 10.63
CA ASP A 266 7.44 7.68 10.99
C ASP A 266 8.48 6.60 10.65
N PHE A 267 8.14 5.32 10.86
CA PHE A 267 8.94 4.21 10.37
C PHE A 267 9.14 4.28 8.85
N LEU A 268 8.07 4.43 8.06
CA LEU A 268 8.16 4.53 6.60
C LEU A 268 9.07 5.70 6.16
N LYS A 269 9.00 6.86 6.83
CA LYS A 269 9.90 7.99 6.57
C LYS A 269 11.37 7.62 6.76
N THR A 270 11.69 6.75 7.72
CA THR A 270 13.07 6.31 7.95
C THR A 270 13.65 5.47 6.81
N LEU A 271 12.80 4.87 5.97
CA LEU A 271 13.21 4.08 4.80
C LEU A 271 13.53 4.96 3.60
N ILE A 272 12.99 6.18 3.53
CA ILE A 272 13.30 7.13 2.46
C ILE A 272 14.67 7.71 2.75
N PRO A 273 15.74 7.44 1.97
CA PRO A 273 17.03 7.95 2.35
C PRO A 273 17.00 9.47 2.32
N GLY A 274 17.29 10.07 3.47
CA GLY A 274 17.41 11.52 3.58
C GLY A 274 18.40 12.00 2.52
N PRO A 275 18.24 13.22 1.97
CA PRO A 275 19.16 13.75 0.97
C PRO A 275 20.60 13.55 1.44
N ALA A 276 21.33 12.72 0.70
CA ALA A 276 22.62 12.18 1.11
C ALA A 276 23.58 13.34 1.44
N GLY A 277 23.89 13.51 2.72
CA GLY A 277 24.81 14.54 3.19
C GLY A 277 24.33 15.97 2.92
N LEU A 278 23.24 16.39 3.58
CA LEU A 278 23.01 17.81 3.78
C LEU A 278 23.83 18.28 4.99
N VAL A 279 24.90 19.00 4.67
CA VAL A 279 25.13 20.33 5.24
C VAL A 279 23.79 20.87 5.77
N ASP A 280 23.67 21.17 7.06
CA ASP A 280 22.43 21.66 7.70
C ASP A 280 21.57 22.37 6.66
N PRO A 281 20.35 21.84 6.35
CA PRO A 281 19.54 22.37 5.26
C PRO A 281 19.51 23.87 5.43
N VAL A 282 19.96 24.60 4.40
CA VAL A 282 19.97 26.06 4.44
C VAL A 282 18.60 26.47 4.97
N PRO A 283 18.52 27.10 6.14
CA PRO A 283 17.24 27.31 6.81
C PRO A 283 16.26 27.94 5.82
N ASP A 284 15.10 27.30 5.63
CA ASP A 284 14.02 27.80 4.79
C ASP A 284 12.99 28.45 5.71
N PRO A 285 13.15 29.75 6.03
CA PRO A 285 12.34 30.40 7.04
C PRO A 285 10.86 30.50 6.66
N LEU A 286 10.53 30.37 5.36
CA LEU A 286 9.16 30.32 4.87
C LEU A 286 8.54 28.97 5.21
N LEU A 287 9.22 27.88 4.84
CA LEU A 287 8.76 26.52 5.13
C LEU A 287 8.58 26.31 6.64
N GLU A 288 9.51 26.81 7.46
CA GLU A 288 9.40 26.73 8.91
C GLU A 288 8.23 27.56 9.46
N ALA A 289 7.93 28.72 8.88
CA ALA A 289 6.77 29.52 9.28
C ALA A 289 5.44 28.82 8.93
N ILE A 290 5.34 28.22 7.74
CA ILE A 290 4.16 27.45 7.32
C ILE A 290 3.95 26.24 8.22
N LYS A 291 5.02 25.48 8.52
CA LYS A 291 4.96 24.32 9.42
C LYS A 291 4.54 24.73 10.84
N ALA A 292 5.09 25.82 11.36
CA ALA A 292 4.76 26.32 12.69
C ALA A 292 3.31 26.83 12.78
N TYR A 293 2.82 27.49 11.73
CA TYR A 293 1.41 27.89 11.61
C TYR A 293 0.46 26.68 11.68
N ARG A 294 0.70 25.66 10.85
CA ARG A 294 -0.10 24.41 10.86
C ARG A 294 -0.04 23.68 12.20
N ALA A 295 1.14 23.59 12.80
CA ALA A 295 1.28 23.01 14.14
C ALA A 295 0.50 23.81 15.19
N GLY A 296 0.46 25.14 15.06
CA GLY A 296 -0.37 26.03 15.86
C GLY A 296 -1.86 25.75 15.69
N LEU A 297 -2.35 25.55 14.46
CA LEU A 297 -3.75 25.20 14.20
C LEU A 297 -4.15 23.85 14.84
N ILE A 298 -3.27 22.85 14.76
CA ILE A 298 -3.49 21.55 15.42
C ILE A 298 -3.64 21.73 16.93
N GLU A 299 -2.74 22.50 17.55
CA GLU A 299 -2.79 22.75 19.00
C GLU A 299 -4.00 23.59 19.40
N PHE A 300 -4.39 24.58 18.58
CA PHE A 300 -5.63 25.33 18.77
C PHE A 300 -6.85 24.40 18.78
N ASN A 301 -6.98 23.54 17.78
CA ASN A 301 -8.10 22.59 17.67
C ASN A 301 -8.13 21.62 18.85
N ARG A 302 -6.96 21.18 19.33
CA ARG A 302 -6.86 20.35 20.54
C ARG A 302 -7.37 21.08 21.77
N LEU A 303 -6.95 22.33 21.98
CA LEU A 303 -7.38 23.15 23.12
C LEU A 303 -8.87 23.49 23.05
N ALA A 304 -9.37 23.84 21.86
CA ALA A 304 -10.78 24.15 21.63
C ALA A 304 -11.69 22.93 21.83
N ALA A 305 -11.20 21.72 21.55
CA ALA A 305 -11.95 20.49 21.82
C ALA A 305 -12.01 20.13 23.33
N GLU A 306 -11.10 20.66 24.15
CA GLU A 306 -11.06 20.43 25.60
C GLU A 306 -11.88 21.46 26.40
N ASP A 307 -12.20 22.61 25.79
CA ASP A 307 -12.93 23.72 26.42
C ASP A 307 -14.10 24.16 25.53
N ASP A 308 -15.32 23.79 25.93
CA ASP A 308 -16.58 24.17 25.26
C ASP A 308 -16.89 25.68 25.39
N ASP A 309 -16.09 26.45 26.15
CA ASP A 309 -16.23 27.90 26.30
C ASP A 309 -15.54 28.66 25.15
N ASP A 310 -16.34 29.07 24.17
CA ASP A 310 -15.91 29.86 23.00
C ASP A 310 -15.27 31.20 23.38
N VAL A 311 -15.46 31.68 24.61
CA VAL A 311 -14.83 32.91 25.13
C VAL A 311 -13.30 32.79 25.16
N ARG A 312 -12.75 31.58 25.32
CA ARG A 312 -11.30 31.37 25.42
C ARG A 312 -10.60 31.11 24.09
N TRP A 313 -11.35 30.94 23.00
CA TRP A 313 -10.78 30.65 21.69
C TRP A 313 -9.83 31.76 21.23
N SER A 314 -10.14 33.02 21.53
CA SER A 314 -9.22 34.13 21.24
C SER A 314 -7.90 34.05 22.02
N GLU A 315 -7.91 33.56 23.26
CA GLU A 315 -6.67 33.33 24.02
C GLU A 315 -5.86 32.18 23.42
N TYR A 316 -6.53 31.11 22.97
CA TYR A 316 -5.88 29.97 22.33
C TYR A 316 -5.26 30.35 20.99
N GLY A 317 -5.96 31.13 20.16
CA GLY A 317 -5.43 31.63 18.88
C GLY A 317 -4.14 32.42 19.10
N ALA A 318 -4.16 33.39 20.00
CA ALA A 318 -3.01 34.23 20.35
C ALA A 318 -1.80 33.43 20.86
N MET A 319 -2.04 32.29 21.54
CA MET A 319 -0.99 31.43 22.06
C MET A 319 -0.44 30.41 21.05
N THR A 320 -1.17 30.10 19.99
CA THR A 320 -0.88 28.96 19.10
C THR A 320 -0.54 29.41 17.67
N TYR A 321 -1.55 29.70 16.83
CA TYR A 321 -1.36 29.94 15.40
C TYR A 321 -1.23 31.42 15.02
N GLU A 322 -1.86 32.34 15.75
CA GLU A 322 -1.90 33.77 15.37
C GLU A 322 -0.51 34.41 15.20
N PRO A 323 0.50 34.15 16.06
CA PRO A 323 1.85 34.72 15.86
C PRO A 323 2.51 34.28 14.56
N TRP A 324 2.20 33.07 14.09
CA TRP A 324 2.72 32.54 12.84
C TRP A 324 1.91 33.03 11.65
N GLN A 325 0.59 33.22 11.80
CA GLN A 325 -0.24 33.86 10.80
C GLN A 325 0.22 35.29 10.54
N GLU A 326 0.44 36.11 11.58
CA GLU A 326 0.94 37.48 11.45
C GLU A 326 2.31 37.50 10.72
N LYS A 327 3.14 36.49 10.96
CA LYS A 327 4.43 36.34 10.27
C LYS A 327 4.24 36.02 8.78
N LEU A 328 3.24 35.23 8.42
CA LEU A 328 2.90 34.91 7.02
C LEU A 328 2.22 36.09 6.31
N ASP A 329 1.37 36.85 7.01
CA ASP A 329 0.70 38.06 6.50
C ASP A 329 1.73 39.14 6.12
N ASN A 330 2.85 39.20 6.85
CA ASN A 330 3.92 40.15 6.60
C ASN A 330 5.07 39.57 5.73
N TRP A 331 4.85 38.42 5.08
CA TRP A 331 5.90 37.75 4.33
C TRP A 331 6.18 38.43 2.99
N THR A 332 7.43 38.86 2.77
CA THR A 332 7.82 39.62 1.55
C THR A 332 8.93 38.95 0.72
N GLU A 333 9.60 37.92 1.26
CA GLU A 333 10.70 37.25 0.57
C GLU A 333 10.19 36.16 -0.39
N PRO A 334 10.86 35.90 -1.52
CA PRO A 334 10.56 34.75 -2.36
C PRO A 334 10.85 33.43 -1.63
N ALA A 335 10.11 32.37 -1.97
CA ALA A 335 10.43 31.02 -1.54
C ALA A 335 11.84 30.65 -2.00
N ARG A 336 12.61 29.98 -1.14
CA ARG A 336 14.04 29.69 -1.40
C ARG A 336 14.23 28.30 -2.01
N THR A 337 13.27 27.42 -1.80
CA THR A 337 13.31 26.03 -2.26
C THR A 337 12.04 25.69 -3.02
N ARG A 338 12.11 24.61 -3.81
CA ARG A 338 10.93 24.08 -4.49
C ARG A 338 9.87 23.66 -3.48
N GLU A 339 10.30 23.09 -2.36
CA GLU A 339 9.43 22.64 -1.28
C GLU A 339 8.68 23.82 -0.65
N SER A 340 9.36 24.91 -0.28
CA SER A 340 8.67 26.10 0.24
C SER A 340 7.75 26.75 -0.77
N ALA A 341 8.08 26.73 -2.06
CA ALA A 341 7.18 27.25 -3.09
C ALA A 341 5.91 26.41 -3.23
N ILE A 342 6.01 25.07 -3.18
CA ILE A 342 4.85 24.18 -3.21
C ILE A 342 4.02 24.33 -1.95
N GLU A 343 4.65 24.33 -0.77
CA GLU A 343 3.95 24.47 0.50
C GLU A 343 3.29 25.84 0.67
N ALA A 344 3.89 26.90 0.14
CA ALA A 344 3.24 28.22 0.09
C ALA A 344 1.98 28.19 -0.77
N LEU A 345 2.02 27.58 -1.97
CA LEU A 345 0.82 27.44 -2.82
C LEU A 345 -0.27 26.61 -2.13
N ARG A 346 0.10 25.51 -1.46
CA ARG A 346 -0.84 24.70 -0.67
C ARG A 346 -1.47 25.51 0.46
N ALA A 347 -0.65 26.24 1.22
CA ALA A 347 -1.14 27.09 2.30
C ALA A 347 -2.07 28.19 1.77
N ALA A 348 -1.78 28.80 0.61
CA ALA A 348 -2.62 29.84 0.02
C ALA A 348 -4.01 29.34 -0.40
N LEU A 349 -4.11 28.07 -0.81
CA LEU A 349 -5.32 27.45 -1.36
C LEU A 349 -6.11 26.63 -0.33
N GLY A 350 -5.54 26.33 0.85
CA GLY A 350 -6.20 25.52 1.88
C GLY A 350 -7.20 26.32 2.71
N GLU A 351 -8.42 25.79 2.87
CA GLU A 351 -9.49 26.39 3.68
C GLU A 351 -9.34 26.08 5.19
N ASP A 352 -9.11 24.82 5.55
CA ASP A 352 -9.09 24.37 6.96
C ASP A 352 -7.71 24.40 7.62
N ASP A 353 -6.64 24.25 6.84
CA ASP A 353 -5.24 24.19 7.31
C ASP A 353 -4.33 25.24 6.64
N GLY A 354 -4.95 26.10 5.82
CA GLY A 354 -4.27 27.14 5.05
C GLY A 354 -4.61 28.54 5.53
N VAL A 355 -4.21 29.52 4.72
CA VAL A 355 -4.38 30.95 4.97
C VAL A 355 -5.37 31.56 3.98
N TYR A 356 -6.22 30.74 3.35
CA TYR A 356 -7.19 31.18 2.36
C TYR A 356 -8.09 32.29 2.90
N GLY A 357 -8.35 33.31 2.08
CA GLY A 357 -9.15 34.48 2.47
C GLY A 357 -8.44 35.48 3.39
N THR A 358 -7.14 35.34 3.65
CA THR A 358 -6.35 36.28 4.46
C THR A 358 -5.23 36.94 3.64
N ASP A 359 -4.62 38.01 4.16
CA ASP A 359 -3.50 38.70 3.50
C ASP A 359 -2.28 37.76 3.29
N ALA A 360 -2.12 36.75 4.16
CA ALA A 360 -1.10 35.72 3.99
C ALA A 360 -1.26 34.89 2.71
N ALA A 361 -2.48 34.66 2.19
CA ALA A 361 -2.66 33.91 0.94
C ALA A 361 -1.96 34.60 -0.25
N GLU A 362 -2.14 35.92 -0.40
CA GLU A 362 -1.46 36.69 -1.44
C GLU A 362 0.07 36.62 -1.26
N CYS A 363 0.54 36.75 -0.01
CA CYS A 363 1.96 36.68 0.33
C CYS A 363 2.57 35.31 -0.04
N MET A 364 1.85 34.22 0.21
CA MET A 364 2.26 32.86 -0.14
C MET A 364 2.34 32.64 -1.66
N VAL A 365 1.34 33.11 -2.42
CA VAL A 365 1.37 33.05 -3.89
C VAL A 365 2.56 33.84 -4.44
N ARG A 366 2.80 35.05 -3.92
CA ARG A 366 3.95 35.88 -4.32
C ARG A 366 5.28 35.21 -3.98
N ALA A 367 5.40 34.58 -2.81
CA ALA A 367 6.60 33.86 -2.43
C ALA A 367 6.90 32.71 -3.41
N ALA A 368 5.88 31.92 -3.75
CA ALA A 368 6.00 30.83 -4.72
C ALA A 368 6.33 31.32 -6.14
N LEU A 369 5.69 32.38 -6.61
CA LEU A 369 5.99 33.01 -7.90
C LEU A 369 7.44 33.50 -7.96
N GLY A 370 7.93 34.15 -6.89
CA GLY A 370 9.32 34.61 -6.82
C GLY A 370 10.35 33.49 -6.99
N TYR A 371 10.07 32.29 -6.45
CA TYR A 371 10.90 31.11 -6.68
C TYR A 371 10.89 30.65 -8.14
N LEU A 372 9.69 30.56 -8.74
CA LEU A 372 9.51 30.11 -10.12
C LEU A 372 10.13 31.08 -11.14
N GLU A 373 10.08 32.39 -10.87
CA GLU A 373 10.68 33.42 -11.70
C GLU A 373 12.21 33.48 -11.58
N GLY A 374 12.74 33.23 -10.38
CA GLY A 374 14.19 33.19 -10.09
C GLY A 374 14.93 32.03 -10.75
N GLY A 375 14.22 30.99 -11.21
CA GLY A 375 14.79 29.79 -11.86
C GLY A 375 15.33 29.98 -13.29
N LYS A 376 15.23 31.18 -13.89
CA LYS A 376 15.73 31.45 -15.25
C LYS A 376 17.27 31.45 -15.31
N ARG A 377 17.87 30.33 -15.73
CA ARG A 377 19.10 30.39 -16.54
C ARG A 377 18.73 31.02 -17.89
N VAL A 378 19.20 32.25 -18.14
CA VAL A 378 19.11 32.89 -19.45
C VAL A 378 20.21 32.33 -20.36
N PRO A 379 19.90 31.63 -21.48
CA PRO A 379 20.84 31.49 -22.57
C PRO A 379 20.74 32.76 -23.44
N GLY A 380 21.80 33.54 -23.47
CA GLY A 380 21.89 34.74 -24.30
C GLY A 380 21.87 34.42 -25.80
N GLY A 381 21.30 35.33 -26.59
CA GLY A 381 21.48 35.32 -28.05
C GLY A 381 20.39 36.06 -28.82
N ARG A 382 20.53 37.38 -28.98
CA ARG A 382 19.77 38.19 -29.94
C ARG A 382 20.01 37.74 -31.39
N ALA A 383 18.95 37.75 -32.20
CA ALA A 383 19.01 38.27 -33.57
C ALA A 383 17.62 38.81 -33.97
N SER A 384 17.56 40.12 -34.26
CA SER A 384 16.40 40.78 -34.87
C SER A 384 16.45 40.63 -36.38
N THR A 385 15.32 40.25 -36.99
CA THR A 385 14.99 40.64 -38.37
C THR A 385 13.53 41.04 -38.42
N GLY A 386 13.28 42.26 -38.87
CA GLY A 386 11.96 42.84 -38.97
C GLY A 386 11.09 42.11 -39.99
N GLN A 387 9.85 41.86 -39.61
CA GLN A 387 8.80 41.38 -40.50
C GLN A 387 7.50 42.10 -40.16
N THR A 388 6.82 42.52 -41.22
CA THR A 388 5.59 43.32 -41.27
C THR A 388 4.49 42.85 -40.32
N VAL A 389 3.97 43.78 -39.53
CA VAL A 389 2.92 43.61 -38.51
C VAL A 389 1.61 43.19 -39.15
N ALA A 390 1.35 41.88 -39.18
CA ALA A 390 -0.01 41.39 -39.01
C ALA A 390 -0.36 41.60 -37.53
N THR A 391 -1.54 42.13 -37.23
CA THR A 391 -2.03 42.28 -35.85
C THR A 391 -2.05 40.90 -35.20
N ALA A 392 -1.00 40.61 -34.41
CA ALA A 392 -0.88 39.35 -33.70
C ALA A 392 -2.09 39.21 -32.77
N SER A 393 -2.65 38.00 -32.70
CA SER A 393 -3.68 37.69 -31.72
C SER A 393 -3.13 38.02 -30.31
N PRO A 394 -3.94 38.66 -29.44
CA PRO A 394 -3.50 39.04 -28.11
C PRO A 394 -3.06 37.81 -27.32
N THR A 395 -2.00 37.97 -26.55
CA THR A 395 -1.45 36.93 -25.66
C THR A 395 -2.35 36.71 -24.44
N ILE A 396 -2.21 35.56 -23.76
CA ILE A 396 -2.97 35.26 -22.54
C ILE A 396 -2.83 36.37 -21.48
N PRO A 397 -1.63 36.91 -21.18
CA PRO A 397 -1.48 38.03 -20.25
C PRO A 397 -2.20 39.31 -20.68
N GLU A 398 -2.20 39.64 -21.98
CA GLU A 398 -2.90 40.83 -22.48
C GLU A 398 -4.42 40.68 -22.36
N MET A 399 -4.94 39.49 -22.66
CA MET A 399 -6.36 39.19 -22.47
C MET A 399 -6.75 39.21 -20.99
N TYR A 400 -5.86 38.77 -20.09
CA TYR A 400 -6.10 38.77 -18.64
C TYR A 400 -6.20 40.18 -18.06
N GLU A 401 -5.33 41.10 -18.45
CA GLU A 401 -5.43 42.51 -18.04
C GLU A 401 -6.74 43.14 -18.52
N GLU A 402 -7.18 42.81 -19.74
CA GLU A 402 -8.49 43.23 -20.26
C GLU A 402 -9.64 42.62 -19.45
N TRP A 403 -9.56 41.33 -19.14
CA TRP A 403 -10.56 40.62 -18.35
C TRP A 403 -10.65 41.20 -16.93
N LEU A 404 -9.54 41.48 -16.26
CA LEU A 404 -9.50 42.13 -14.95
C LEU A 404 -10.16 43.51 -14.98
N ALA A 405 -9.93 44.30 -16.04
CA ALA A 405 -10.56 45.60 -16.18
C ALA A 405 -12.09 45.52 -16.34
N VAL A 406 -12.59 44.47 -17.01
CA VAL A 406 -14.02 44.21 -17.18
C VAL A 406 -14.63 43.63 -15.90
N ARG A 407 -13.98 42.66 -15.25
CA ARG A 407 -14.41 42.06 -13.98
C ARG A 407 -14.56 43.11 -12.87
N ASN A 408 -13.59 44.01 -12.77
CA ASN A 408 -13.61 45.08 -11.76
C ASN A 408 -14.50 46.28 -12.15
N HIS A 409 -15.25 46.19 -13.25
CA HIS A 409 -16.15 47.26 -13.65
C HIS A 409 -17.36 47.32 -12.71
N ASN A 410 -17.60 48.49 -12.12
CA ASN A 410 -18.73 48.67 -11.21
C ASN A 410 -20.04 48.74 -11.99
N VAL A 411 -20.79 47.64 -12.00
CA VAL A 411 -22.10 47.54 -12.66
C VAL A 411 -23.26 48.10 -11.83
N ILE A 412 -23.02 48.52 -10.58
CA ILE A 412 -24.08 49.03 -9.69
C ILE A 412 -24.60 50.37 -10.23
N GLY A 413 -25.88 50.38 -10.61
CA GLY A 413 -26.57 51.57 -11.11
C GLY A 413 -26.45 51.81 -12.61
N MET A 414 -25.84 50.88 -13.35
CA MET A 414 -25.89 50.88 -14.82
C MET A 414 -27.29 50.50 -15.31
N ALA A 415 -27.63 50.90 -16.54
CA ALA A 415 -28.81 50.36 -17.20
C ALA A 415 -28.60 48.85 -17.49
N GLU A 416 -29.68 48.07 -17.47
CA GLU A 416 -29.64 46.62 -17.70
C GLU A 416 -28.90 46.25 -19.00
N GLU A 417 -29.15 47.00 -20.07
CA GLU A 417 -28.50 46.82 -21.38
C GLU A 417 -26.98 47.05 -21.33
N GLU A 418 -26.50 47.97 -20.48
CA GLU A 418 -25.08 48.24 -20.31
C GLU A 418 -24.42 47.17 -19.43
N ALA A 419 -25.11 46.73 -18.38
CA ALA A 419 -24.65 45.62 -17.53
C ALA A 419 -24.54 44.31 -18.32
N ASP A 420 -25.51 44.01 -19.17
CA ASP A 420 -25.49 42.85 -20.07
C ASP A 420 -24.32 42.90 -21.05
N ALA A 421 -24.00 44.09 -21.58
CA ALA A 421 -22.87 44.27 -22.47
C ALA A 421 -21.53 44.02 -21.77
N VAL A 422 -21.37 44.50 -20.52
CA VAL A 422 -20.18 44.24 -19.68
C VAL A 422 -20.07 42.74 -19.39
N TYR A 423 -21.17 42.08 -19.05
CA TYR A 423 -21.18 40.64 -18.78
C TYR A 423 -20.84 39.80 -20.03
N GLN A 424 -21.34 40.16 -21.21
CA GLN A 424 -20.97 39.50 -22.46
C GLN A 424 -19.48 39.67 -22.79
N GLN A 425 -18.91 40.84 -22.52
CA GLN A 425 -17.48 41.07 -22.70
C GLN A 425 -16.65 40.23 -21.72
N TYR A 426 -17.07 40.17 -20.46
CA TYR A 426 -16.46 39.34 -19.43
C TYR A 426 -16.43 37.87 -19.85
N ALA A 427 -17.58 37.29 -20.20
CA ALA A 427 -17.70 35.87 -20.58
C ALA A 427 -16.92 35.55 -21.86
N SER A 428 -16.87 36.48 -22.82
CA SER A 428 -16.09 36.35 -24.05
C SER A 428 -14.58 36.31 -23.78
N LEU A 429 -14.08 37.18 -22.91
CA LEU A 429 -12.67 37.20 -22.53
C LEU A 429 -12.29 35.95 -21.73
N GLN A 430 -13.14 35.53 -20.80
CA GLN A 430 -12.97 34.30 -20.02
C GLN A 430 -12.81 33.10 -20.96
N ALA A 431 -13.76 32.89 -21.88
CA ALA A 431 -13.73 31.80 -22.85
C ALA A 431 -12.47 31.84 -23.76
N ARG A 432 -12.05 33.04 -24.19
CA ARG A 432 -10.84 33.21 -25.02
C ARG A 432 -9.56 32.89 -24.28
N ILE A 433 -9.43 33.30 -23.01
CA ILE A 433 -8.28 33.00 -22.17
C ILE A 433 -8.19 31.50 -21.93
N ILE A 434 -9.30 30.86 -21.54
CA ILE A 434 -9.38 29.42 -21.32
C ILE A 434 -9.04 28.64 -22.60
N ALA A 435 -9.52 29.08 -23.76
CA ALA A 435 -9.28 28.39 -25.05
C ALA A 435 -7.87 28.59 -25.62
N ALA A 436 -7.12 29.59 -25.18
CA ALA A 436 -5.80 29.88 -25.71
C ALA A 436 -4.76 28.80 -25.32
N ALA A 437 -3.80 28.51 -26.20
CA ALA A 437 -2.74 27.56 -25.89
C ALA A 437 -1.67 28.22 -25.00
N PRO A 438 -1.48 27.77 -23.75
CA PRO A 438 -0.48 28.35 -22.87
C PRO A 438 0.93 28.09 -23.39
N GLN A 439 1.78 29.11 -23.37
CA GLN A 439 3.18 29.03 -23.82
C GLN A 439 4.13 28.92 -22.63
N MET A 440 3.70 29.37 -21.44
CA MET A 440 4.50 29.36 -20.22
C MET A 440 3.65 28.94 -19.00
N PRO A 441 4.27 28.49 -17.90
CA PRO A 441 3.55 28.18 -16.65
C PRO A 441 2.67 29.34 -16.14
N ARG A 442 3.12 30.59 -16.36
CA ARG A 442 2.33 31.79 -16.04
C ARG A 442 0.98 31.81 -16.78
N ASP A 443 0.95 31.36 -18.02
CA ASP A 443 -0.29 31.35 -18.82
C ASP A 443 -1.30 30.35 -18.24
N VAL A 444 -0.82 29.21 -17.74
CA VAL A 444 -1.66 28.21 -17.05
C VAL A 444 -2.21 28.77 -15.74
N ALA A 445 -1.40 29.48 -14.97
CA ALA A 445 -1.86 30.14 -13.74
C ALA A 445 -2.92 31.22 -14.02
N ILE A 446 -2.74 32.01 -15.08
CA ILE A 446 -3.75 32.98 -15.54
C ILE A 446 -5.04 32.28 -15.95
N GLN A 447 -4.94 31.17 -16.71
CA GLN A 447 -6.11 30.39 -17.10
C GLN A 447 -6.86 29.83 -15.90
N PHE A 448 -6.14 29.41 -14.85
CA PHE A 448 -6.73 28.98 -13.59
C PHE A 448 -7.53 30.10 -12.92
N LEU A 449 -6.91 31.25 -12.68
CA LEU A 449 -7.57 32.42 -12.05
C LEU A 449 -8.83 32.88 -12.80
N VAL A 450 -8.81 32.77 -14.13
CA VAL A 450 -9.93 33.17 -14.98
C VAL A 450 -11.04 32.11 -15.02
N ASP A 451 -10.69 30.83 -14.96
CA ASP A 451 -11.67 29.72 -14.92
C ASP A 451 -12.46 29.73 -13.61
N THR A 452 -11.80 30.02 -12.49
CA THR A 452 -12.41 30.08 -11.16
C THR A 452 -13.01 31.46 -10.82
N ASP A 453 -12.93 32.43 -11.73
CA ASP A 453 -13.25 33.84 -11.48
C ASP A 453 -12.58 34.39 -10.19
N ASP A 454 -11.49 33.77 -9.73
CA ASP A 454 -10.73 34.13 -8.53
C ASP A 454 -11.59 34.19 -7.23
N THR A 455 -12.83 33.66 -7.28
CA THR A 455 -13.77 33.61 -6.14
C THR A 455 -14.60 32.32 -6.08
N ASP A 456 -14.57 31.49 -7.11
CA ASP A 456 -15.28 30.21 -7.15
C ASP A 456 -14.30 29.06 -6.83
N SER A 457 -14.69 28.14 -5.95
CA SER A 457 -13.84 27.02 -5.52
C SER A 457 -13.83 25.87 -6.55
N ASP A 458 -14.80 25.85 -7.46
CA ASP A 458 -14.91 24.82 -8.49
C ASP A 458 -14.13 25.20 -9.75
N PHE A 459 -12.98 24.56 -9.98
CA PHE A 459 -12.31 24.61 -11.28
C PHE A 459 -13.00 23.67 -12.27
N SER A 460 -12.99 24.00 -13.56
CA SER A 460 -13.61 23.13 -14.56
C SER A 460 -12.82 21.81 -14.71
N LYS A 461 -13.52 20.68 -14.80
CA LYS A 461 -12.91 19.36 -15.12
C LYS A 461 -12.08 19.40 -16.42
N GLU A 462 -12.40 20.33 -17.31
CA GLU A 462 -11.67 20.56 -18.55
C GLU A 462 -10.32 21.24 -18.32
N PHE A 463 -10.22 22.17 -17.36
CA PHE A 463 -8.94 22.76 -16.95
C PHE A 463 -8.01 21.70 -16.36
N GLU A 464 -8.51 20.89 -15.43
CA GLU A 464 -7.72 19.83 -14.79
C GLU A 464 -7.13 18.86 -15.83
N ARG A 465 -7.95 18.42 -16.78
CA ARG A 465 -7.53 17.59 -17.91
C ARG A 465 -6.39 18.24 -18.72
N ARG A 466 -6.46 19.55 -18.99
CA ARG A 466 -5.44 20.25 -19.78
C ARG A 466 -4.13 20.41 -19.04
N VAL A 467 -4.16 20.73 -17.74
CA VAL A 467 -2.94 20.80 -16.92
C VAL A 467 -2.22 19.44 -16.94
N ARG A 468 -2.97 18.34 -16.83
CA ARG A 468 -2.41 16.98 -16.95
C ARG A 468 -1.74 16.76 -18.32
N LEU A 469 -2.37 17.16 -19.42
CA LEU A 469 -1.79 17.05 -20.76
C LEU A 469 -0.52 17.90 -20.94
N ILE A 470 -0.53 19.15 -20.48
CA ILE A 470 0.64 20.05 -20.56
C ILE A 470 1.82 19.51 -19.74
N ALA A 471 1.54 18.93 -18.57
CA ALA A 471 2.55 18.28 -17.74
C ALA A 471 3.15 17.03 -18.43
N GLN A 472 2.34 16.28 -19.18
CA GLN A 472 2.79 15.13 -19.97
C GLN A 472 3.65 15.55 -21.16
N GLU A 473 3.26 16.60 -21.89
CA GLU A 473 3.95 17.06 -23.11
C GLU A 473 5.27 17.80 -22.85
N ASN A 474 5.38 18.53 -21.73
CA ASN A 474 6.58 19.31 -21.40
C ASN A 474 7.61 18.57 -20.54
N CYS A 475 7.43 17.28 -20.30
CA CYS A 475 8.42 16.46 -19.62
C CYS A 475 9.65 16.25 -20.55
N PRO A 476 10.82 16.86 -20.27
CA PRO A 476 11.93 16.89 -21.20
C PRO A 476 12.51 15.48 -21.41
N VAL A 477 12.41 14.99 -22.65
CA VAL A 477 13.05 13.75 -23.18
C VAL A 477 12.88 12.56 -22.23
N GLN A 478 11.67 11.99 -22.25
CA GLN A 478 11.31 10.83 -21.45
C GLN A 478 12.25 9.63 -21.70
N ALA A 479 13.13 9.36 -20.72
CA ALA A 479 13.28 7.98 -20.29
C ALA A 479 11.85 7.45 -20.05
N ARG A 480 11.49 6.31 -20.64
CA ARG A 480 10.16 5.72 -20.45
C ARG A 480 9.84 5.78 -18.96
N PRO A 481 8.69 6.36 -18.54
CA PRO A 481 8.33 6.42 -17.14
C PRO A 481 8.43 5.01 -16.57
N SER A 482 9.06 4.90 -15.39
CA SER A 482 9.24 3.59 -14.79
C SER A 482 7.89 2.91 -14.60
N MET A 483 7.87 1.58 -14.56
CA MET A 483 6.62 0.85 -14.43
C MET A 483 5.89 1.24 -13.14
N LEU A 484 6.61 1.57 -12.06
CA LEU A 484 6.03 2.13 -10.83
C LEU A 484 5.22 3.40 -11.09
N VAL A 485 5.76 4.35 -11.86
CA VAL A 485 5.06 5.61 -12.17
C VAL A 485 3.79 5.36 -12.97
N GLN A 486 3.81 4.35 -13.85
CA GLN A 486 2.62 3.94 -14.60
C GLN A 486 1.57 3.32 -13.67
N LEU A 487 1.99 2.46 -12.73
CA LEU A 487 1.09 1.88 -11.72
C LEU A 487 0.44 2.96 -10.84
N ILE A 488 1.21 3.96 -10.40
CA ILE A 488 0.70 5.12 -9.66
C ILE A 488 -0.35 5.88 -10.48
N ALA A 489 -0.11 6.09 -11.77
CA ALA A 489 -1.09 6.74 -12.64
C ALA A 489 -2.38 5.91 -12.80
N THR A 490 -2.25 4.58 -12.95
CA THR A 490 -3.40 3.66 -13.01
C THR A 490 -4.21 3.67 -11.72
N TYR A 491 -3.55 3.67 -10.57
CA TYR A 491 -4.22 3.79 -9.27
C TYR A 491 -4.98 5.10 -9.14
N ALA A 492 -4.36 6.24 -9.50
CA ALA A 492 -5.02 7.54 -9.42
C ALA A 492 -6.25 7.62 -10.36
N GLU A 493 -6.18 6.99 -11.53
CA GLU A 493 -7.34 6.88 -12.44
C GLU A 493 -8.44 5.99 -11.85
N ALA A 494 -8.10 4.82 -11.32
CA ALA A 494 -9.07 3.91 -10.71
C ALA A 494 -9.76 4.53 -9.49
N LYS A 495 -8.98 5.20 -8.62
CA LYS A 495 -9.49 5.95 -7.46
C LYS A 495 -10.51 7.00 -7.89
N TRP A 496 -10.14 7.83 -8.87
CA TRP A 496 -11.02 8.87 -9.39
C TRP A 496 -12.32 8.31 -9.99
N ILE A 497 -12.25 7.20 -10.72
CA ILE A 497 -13.44 6.53 -11.28
C ILE A 497 -14.38 6.06 -10.16
N TRP A 498 -13.83 5.49 -9.09
CA TRP A 498 -14.61 5.03 -7.94
C TRP A 498 -15.23 6.20 -7.18
N GLU A 499 -14.44 7.20 -6.79
CA GLU A 499 -14.89 8.40 -6.06
C GLU A 499 -15.94 9.22 -6.83
N THR A 500 -15.90 9.21 -8.16
CA THR A 500 -16.90 9.93 -8.98
C THR A 500 -18.26 9.22 -9.01
N GLN A 501 -18.27 7.90 -8.81
CA GLN A 501 -19.48 7.07 -8.92
C GLN A 501 -20.16 6.83 -7.57
N TRP A 502 -19.40 6.85 -6.48
CA TRP A 502 -19.88 6.46 -5.17
C TRP A 502 -19.57 7.56 -4.16
N CYS A 503 -20.53 7.90 -3.29
CA CYS A 503 -20.17 8.62 -2.06
C CYS A 503 -19.63 7.61 -1.05
N GLU A 504 -18.64 8.02 -0.24
CA GLU A 504 -17.88 7.14 0.66
C GLU A 504 -18.77 6.34 1.65
N ASP A 505 -19.98 6.83 1.93
CA ASP A 505 -20.94 6.23 2.86
C ASP A 505 -21.90 5.20 2.22
N GLU A 506 -21.79 4.90 0.92
CA GLU A 506 -22.67 3.90 0.31
C GLU A 506 -22.24 2.48 0.68
N ASP A 507 -23.12 1.74 1.36
CA ASP A 507 -22.94 0.33 1.80
C ASP A 507 -22.46 -0.64 0.70
N LYS A 508 -22.57 -0.26 -0.58
CA LYS A 508 -22.20 -1.09 -1.74
C LYS A 508 -20.93 -0.63 -2.45
N ALA A 509 -20.35 0.49 -2.06
CA ALA A 509 -19.19 1.05 -2.74
C ALA A 509 -18.01 0.05 -2.72
N GLY A 510 -17.82 -0.68 -1.62
CA GLY A 510 -16.78 -1.71 -1.46
C GLY A 510 -17.02 -3.02 -2.22
N ASP A 511 -18.24 -3.26 -2.73
CA ASP A 511 -18.57 -4.45 -3.55
C ASP A 511 -18.54 -4.14 -5.06
N SER A 512 -18.17 -2.91 -5.44
CA SER A 512 -18.18 -2.47 -6.82
C SER A 512 -16.99 -3.00 -7.63
N VAL A 513 -17.15 -3.07 -8.95
CA VAL A 513 -16.05 -3.46 -9.86
C VAL A 513 -14.99 -2.36 -9.91
N GLU A 514 -15.40 -1.11 -9.72
CA GLU A 514 -14.52 0.06 -9.62
C GLU A 514 -13.65 -0.02 -8.36
N TRP A 515 -14.23 -0.38 -7.21
CA TRP A 515 -13.47 -0.62 -5.98
C TRP A 515 -12.45 -1.74 -6.15
N SER A 516 -12.86 -2.85 -6.76
CA SER A 516 -11.94 -3.97 -7.05
C SER A 516 -10.76 -3.52 -7.93
N ALA A 517 -11.02 -2.70 -8.96
CA ALA A 517 -9.96 -2.16 -9.81
C ALA A 517 -9.04 -1.16 -9.09
N TYR A 518 -9.60 -0.37 -8.16
CA TYR A 518 -8.86 0.55 -7.31
C TYR A 518 -7.93 -0.20 -6.33
N GLU A 519 -8.48 -1.20 -5.62
CA GLU A 519 -7.73 -2.11 -4.75
C GLU A 519 -6.62 -2.86 -5.51
N ASP A 520 -6.95 -3.46 -6.67
CA ASP A 520 -5.99 -4.16 -7.52
C ASP A 520 -4.83 -3.25 -7.95
N ALA A 521 -5.13 -1.98 -8.27
CA ALA A 521 -4.10 -1.01 -8.63
C ALA A 521 -3.23 -0.62 -7.42
N GLY A 522 -3.82 -0.51 -6.22
CA GLY A 522 -3.10 -0.27 -4.98
C GLY A 522 -2.15 -1.42 -4.65
N ASP A 523 -2.68 -2.64 -4.72
CA ASP A 523 -1.93 -3.88 -4.57
C ASP A 523 -0.76 -3.96 -5.55
N ALA A 524 -0.96 -3.59 -6.81
CA ALA A 524 0.11 -3.57 -7.81
C ALA A 524 1.25 -2.62 -7.41
N ILE A 525 0.93 -1.44 -6.84
CA ILE A 525 1.93 -0.51 -6.31
C ILE A 525 2.64 -1.13 -5.12
N LEU A 526 1.92 -1.60 -4.10
CA LEU A 526 2.52 -2.13 -2.87
C LEU A 526 3.48 -3.29 -3.17
N ASN A 527 3.13 -4.15 -4.12
CA ASN A 527 3.92 -5.34 -4.48
C ASN A 527 4.97 -5.10 -5.57
N TYR A 528 5.03 -3.92 -6.20
CA TYR A 528 5.98 -3.65 -7.29
C TYR A 528 7.46 -3.75 -6.84
N PRO A 529 8.28 -4.66 -7.40
CA PRO A 529 9.68 -4.78 -6.99
C PRO A 529 10.50 -3.58 -7.48
N CYS A 530 10.91 -2.71 -6.56
CA CYS A 530 11.69 -1.52 -6.87
C CYS A 530 13.08 -1.93 -7.43
N ALA A 531 13.41 -1.43 -8.61
CA ALA A 531 14.67 -1.70 -9.29
C ALA A 531 15.79 -0.70 -8.93
N SER A 532 15.45 0.39 -8.24
CA SER A 532 16.40 1.44 -7.88
C SER A 532 15.95 2.22 -6.66
N MET A 533 16.90 2.97 -6.07
CA MET A 533 16.60 3.89 -4.99
C MET A 533 15.56 4.96 -5.33
N ASP A 534 15.55 5.47 -6.56
CA ASP A 534 14.56 6.46 -6.96
C ASP A 534 13.14 5.88 -6.95
N GLU A 535 12.98 4.61 -7.31
CA GLU A 535 11.68 3.92 -7.20
C GLU A 535 11.28 3.65 -5.74
N ILE A 536 12.22 3.29 -4.86
CA ILE A 536 11.94 3.16 -3.42
C ILE A 536 11.41 4.49 -2.86
N ARG A 537 12.07 5.61 -3.20
CA ARG A 537 11.65 6.95 -2.78
C ARG A 537 10.27 7.32 -3.32
N ILE A 538 10.02 7.09 -4.61
CA ILE A 538 8.73 7.38 -5.25
C ILE A 538 7.63 6.55 -4.58
N LYS A 539 7.83 5.24 -4.41
CA LYS A 539 6.86 4.34 -3.78
C LYS A 539 6.56 4.77 -2.35
N ALA A 540 7.59 4.93 -1.51
CA ALA A 540 7.40 5.27 -0.11
C ALA A 540 6.76 6.65 0.07
N ALA A 541 7.16 7.64 -0.71
CA ALA A 541 6.54 8.97 -0.68
C ALA A 541 5.07 8.92 -1.11
N PHE A 542 4.75 8.14 -2.15
CA PHE A 542 3.38 7.99 -2.63
C PHE A 542 2.48 7.31 -1.58
N VAL A 543 2.92 6.18 -1.04
CA VAL A 543 2.20 5.46 0.02
C VAL A 543 1.99 6.34 1.24
N LEU A 544 3.01 7.10 1.67
CA LEU A 544 2.88 8.04 2.80
C LEU A 544 1.88 9.17 2.55
N SER A 545 1.68 9.57 1.30
CA SER A 545 0.75 10.64 0.91
C SER A 545 -0.68 10.16 0.71
N ASP A 546 -0.91 8.84 0.61
CA ASP A 546 -2.23 8.26 0.37
C ASP A 546 -2.70 7.50 1.62
N GLU A 547 -3.82 7.94 2.18
CA GLU A 547 -4.34 7.38 3.44
C GLU A 547 -4.83 5.95 3.28
N SER A 548 -5.45 5.63 2.14
CA SER A 548 -5.98 4.30 1.85
C SER A 548 -4.85 3.27 1.76
N LEU A 549 -3.76 3.57 1.03
CA LEU A 549 -2.61 2.66 0.99
C LEU A 549 -1.88 2.56 2.34
N THR A 550 -1.82 3.65 3.10
CA THR A 550 -1.27 3.59 4.46
C THR A 550 -2.12 2.67 5.35
N ASP A 551 -3.44 2.80 5.29
CA ASP A 551 -4.40 1.97 6.02
C ASP A 551 -4.28 0.50 5.61
N THR A 552 -4.22 0.21 4.31
CA THR A 552 -3.98 -1.15 3.80
C THR A 552 -2.72 -1.77 4.37
N LEU A 553 -1.62 -1.02 4.47
CA LEU A 553 -0.37 -1.54 5.03
C LEU A 553 -0.45 -1.86 6.52
N MET A 554 -1.25 -1.10 7.28
CA MET A 554 -1.40 -1.27 8.72
C MET A 554 -2.44 -2.34 9.09
N ASN A 555 -3.54 -2.40 8.37
CA ASN A 555 -4.74 -3.11 8.83
C ASN A 555 -5.12 -4.32 7.96
N CYS A 556 -4.53 -4.47 6.77
CA CYS A 556 -4.91 -5.54 5.86
C CYS A 556 -3.93 -6.71 5.87
N TYR A 557 -4.52 -7.88 5.63
CA TYR A 557 -3.83 -9.16 5.47
C TYR A 557 -4.08 -9.65 4.05
N ARG A 558 -3.10 -10.33 3.48
CA ARG A 558 -3.21 -10.98 2.20
C ARG A 558 -2.94 -12.47 2.33
N THR A 559 -3.63 -13.26 1.50
CA THR A 559 -3.31 -14.68 1.41
C THR A 559 -2.17 -14.89 0.41
N VAL A 560 -0.98 -15.18 0.90
CA VAL A 560 0.19 -15.55 0.09
C VAL A 560 0.46 -17.03 0.29
N ASN A 561 0.34 -17.83 -0.77
CA ASN A 561 0.53 -19.29 -0.73
C ASN A 561 -0.34 -20.01 0.32
N GLY A 562 -1.55 -19.50 0.58
CA GLY A 562 -2.49 -20.09 1.55
C GLY A 562 -2.25 -19.69 3.01
N ALA A 563 -1.26 -18.84 3.29
CA ALA A 563 -1.05 -18.23 4.59
C ALA A 563 -1.49 -16.75 4.57
N GLU A 564 -2.10 -16.29 5.66
CA GLU A 564 -2.36 -14.87 5.88
C GLU A 564 -1.05 -14.17 6.26
N GLU A 565 -0.76 -13.10 5.56
CA GLU A 565 0.43 -12.28 5.74
C GLU A 565 0.04 -10.81 5.74
N TYR A 566 0.52 -10.03 6.71
CA TYR A 566 0.29 -8.59 6.76
C TYR A 566 0.83 -7.91 5.49
N CYS A 567 0.08 -6.94 4.94
CA CYS A 567 0.47 -6.22 3.72
C CYS A 567 1.81 -5.48 3.85
N LEU A 568 2.24 -5.17 5.07
CA LEU A 568 3.57 -4.64 5.37
C LEU A 568 4.70 -5.54 4.85
N LEU A 569 4.60 -6.86 5.00
CA LEU A 569 5.68 -7.79 4.64
C LEU A 569 5.94 -7.84 3.12
N PRO A 570 4.93 -8.03 2.24
CA PRO A 570 5.09 -7.92 0.80
C PRO A 570 5.62 -6.54 0.37
N PHE A 571 5.15 -5.46 1.01
CA PHE A 571 5.63 -4.12 0.73
C PHE A 571 7.12 -3.95 1.06
N LEU A 572 7.57 -4.40 2.23
CA LEU A 572 8.96 -4.38 2.63
C LEU A 572 9.82 -5.23 1.67
N ARG A 573 9.36 -6.44 1.31
CA ARG A 573 10.05 -7.27 0.30
C ARG A 573 10.17 -6.57 -1.04
N SER A 574 9.15 -5.84 -1.47
CA SER A 574 9.16 -5.09 -2.72
C SER A 574 10.23 -3.99 -2.78
N MET A 575 10.75 -3.54 -1.62
CA MET A 575 11.84 -2.56 -1.54
C MET A 575 13.23 -3.18 -1.65
N LEU A 576 13.36 -4.51 -1.54
CA LEU A 576 14.63 -5.18 -1.75
C LEU A 576 14.91 -5.22 -3.26
N SER A 577 15.82 -4.40 -3.76
CA SER A 577 16.19 -4.40 -5.17
C SER A 577 16.93 -5.69 -5.59
N GLY A 578 16.80 -6.08 -6.85
CA GLY A 578 17.63 -7.14 -7.47
C GLY A 578 17.20 -8.60 -7.20
N GLU A 579 18.15 -9.54 -7.32
CA GLU A 579 17.91 -11.00 -7.25
C GLU A 579 17.36 -11.48 -5.90
N VAL A 580 17.41 -10.66 -4.85
CA VAL A 580 16.90 -10.96 -3.50
C VAL A 580 15.37 -10.90 -3.43
N ALA A 581 14.72 -10.22 -4.38
CA ALA A 581 13.26 -10.07 -4.44
C ALA A 581 12.50 -11.29 -5.01
N ARG A 582 13.21 -12.31 -5.51
CA ARG A 582 12.53 -13.49 -6.06
C ARG A 582 12.25 -14.49 -4.93
N PRO A 583 10.97 -14.87 -4.72
CA PRO A 583 10.58 -15.81 -3.68
C PRO A 583 11.23 -17.19 -3.86
#